data_AF-L7MFC7-F1
#
_entry.id   AF-L7MFC7-F1
#
_cell.length_a   1.000
_cell.length_b   1.000
_cell.length_c   1.000
_cell.angle_alpha   90.00
_cell.angle_beta   90.00
_cell.angle_gamma   90.00
#
_symmetry.space_group_name_H-M   'P 1'
#
loop_
_entity.id
_entity.type
_entity.pdbx_description
1 polymer ?
#
loop_
_entity_poly.entity_id
_entity_poly.type
_entity_poly.pdbx_seq_one_letter_code
_entity_poly.pdbx_strand_id
1 'polypeptide(L)'
;ELWYGCNVLFSAAYRLGSVCAAVERKVEGNVQGRGICKAKHRAKEFEYATSVVYDIPLSCGKYYDGQTRRCVNSRLLDHKALLKSQPCSNLSLHCRECGCVPLFGDKTAQSGFKNRGAREMEEAYLINKAGHACVAKPSVALLAAEFVFLEARH
;
A
#
# COMPACT_ATOMS: atom_id res chain seq x y z
N GLU A 1 -19.57 -3.81 -8.57
CA GLU A 1 -18.86 -2.54 -8.77
C GLU A 1 -19.46 -1.51 -7.83
N LEU A 2 -18.67 -0.65 -7.17
CA LEU A 2 -19.14 0.65 -6.68
C LEU A 2 -17.94 1.59 -6.55
N TRP A 3 -17.96 2.64 -7.37
CA TRP A 3 -17.30 3.93 -7.10
C TRP A 3 -18.38 4.83 -6.47
N TYR A 4 -18.02 5.50 -5.35
CA TYR A 4 -18.78 6.47 -4.55
C TYR A 4 -19.97 5.98 -3.70
N GLY A 5 -19.68 5.37 -2.55
CA GLY A 5 -20.63 5.14 -1.45
C GLY A 5 -19.93 5.17 -0.08
N CYS A 6 -19.76 6.37 0.50
CA CYS A 6 -19.01 6.58 1.74
C CYS A 6 -19.89 6.54 3.00
N ASN A 7 -19.40 5.84 4.03
CA ASN A 7 -19.45 6.26 5.44
C ASN A 7 -18.36 5.49 6.20
N VAL A 8 -17.32 6.17 6.71
CA VAL A 8 -16.35 5.60 7.64
C VAL A 8 -16.22 6.54 8.84
N LEU A 9 -16.72 6.10 9.99
CA LEU A 9 -16.51 6.75 11.28
C LEU A 9 -16.53 5.65 12.35
N PHE A 10 -15.43 5.46 13.07
CA PHE A 10 -15.33 4.43 14.11
C PHE A 10 -14.84 4.94 15.46
N SER A 11 -15.80 5.27 16.30
CA SER A 11 -15.78 4.99 17.74
C SER A 11 -17.25 4.86 18.16
N ALA A 12 -17.67 3.88 18.96
CA ALA A 12 -17.12 3.58 20.26
C ALA A 12 -17.06 2.07 20.56
N ALA A 13 -15.95 1.66 21.16
CA ALA A 13 -15.68 0.34 21.74
C ALA A 13 -15.65 -0.89 20.80
N TYR A 14 -15.47 -0.65 19.49
CA TYR A 14 -15.10 -1.55 18.36
C TYR A 14 -16.21 -2.34 17.66
N ARG A 15 -16.25 -2.21 16.31
CA ARG A 15 -16.28 -3.33 15.33
C ARG A 15 -16.21 -2.87 13.85
N LEU A 16 -15.00 -2.59 13.33
CA LEU A 16 -14.64 -2.94 11.93
C LEU A 16 -14.14 -4.41 11.94
N GLY A 17 -15.02 -5.35 12.32
CA GLY A 17 -14.78 -6.80 12.53
C GLY A 17 -13.32 -7.31 12.55
N SER A 18 -12.49 -7.02 13.56
CA SER A 18 -12.71 -6.01 14.61
C SER A 18 -11.77 -4.80 14.48
N VAL A 19 -10.70 -4.92 13.70
CA VAL A 19 -10.17 -3.99 12.67
C VAL A 19 -9.53 -4.98 11.68
N CYS A 20 -10.37 -5.51 10.78
CA CYS A 20 -10.20 -6.73 9.96
C CYS A 20 -9.31 -7.82 10.59
N ALA A 21 -9.79 -8.26 11.75
CA ALA A 21 -9.22 -9.18 12.73
C ALA A 21 -7.70 -9.08 12.93
N ALA A 22 -7.29 -7.82 13.09
CA ALA A 22 -5.97 -7.34 13.44
C ALA A 22 -4.96 -7.73 12.38
N VAL A 23 -5.22 -7.21 11.17
CA VAL A 23 -4.36 -7.36 10.00
C VAL A 23 -3.90 -8.82 9.91
N GLU A 24 -4.90 -9.69 9.80
CA GLU A 24 -4.76 -11.12 10.12
C GLU A 24 -3.51 -11.77 9.53
N ARG A 25 -2.58 -12.25 10.35
CA ARG A 25 -2.25 -11.91 11.74
C ARG A 25 -0.74 -12.11 11.75
N LYS A 26 -0.02 -11.05 11.33
CA LYS A 26 1.42 -11.01 11.01
C LYS A 26 1.82 -11.85 9.79
N VAL A 27 2.05 -11.19 8.66
CA VAL A 27 2.72 -11.79 7.50
C VAL A 27 4.22 -11.91 7.83
N GLU A 28 4.64 -13.06 8.34
CA GLU A 28 5.93 -13.64 7.92
C GLU A 28 5.61 -14.84 7.04
N GLY A 29 5.90 -14.72 5.74
CA GLY A 29 5.77 -15.82 4.78
C GLY A 29 4.35 -16.14 4.26
N ASN A 30 3.34 -15.27 4.44
CA ASN A 30 1.98 -15.54 3.94
C ASN A 30 1.85 -15.35 2.41
N VAL A 31 2.39 -16.31 1.66
CA VAL A 31 2.23 -16.47 0.21
C VAL A 31 0.77 -16.78 -0.17
N GLN A 32 -0.06 -17.23 0.77
CA GLN A 32 -1.46 -17.63 0.53
C GLN A 32 -2.44 -16.46 0.45
N GLY A 33 -2.05 -15.26 0.90
CA GLY A 33 -2.86 -14.04 0.80
C GLY A 33 -2.79 -13.35 -0.56
N ARG A 34 -1.67 -13.51 -1.27
CA ARG A 34 -1.45 -12.95 -2.62
C ARG A 34 -2.01 -13.89 -3.69
N GLY A 35 -2.66 -13.34 -4.71
CA GLY A 35 -2.97 -14.09 -5.92
C GLY A 35 -1.78 -14.05 -6.88
N ILE A 36 -1.50 -15.16 -7.57
CA ILE A 36 -0.48 -15.17 -8.64
C ILE A 36 -1.06 -14.49 -9.88
N CYS A 37 -0.37 -13.49 -10.41
CA CYS A 37 -0.76 -12.91 -11.70
C CYS A 37 -0.48 -13.92 -12.82
N LYS A 38 -1.53 -14.28 -13.58
CA LYS A 38 -1.43 -15.21 -14.72
C LYS A 38 -1.08 -14.52 -16.04
N ALA A 39 -1.02 -13.19 -16.07
CA ALA A 39 -0.72 -12.45 -17.28
C ALA A 39 0.76 -12.59 -17.67
N LYS A 40 1.04 -12.72 -18.97
CA LYS A 40 2.41 -12.69 -19.50
C LYS A 40 2.87 -11.23 -19.57
N HIS A 41 3.58 -10.76 -18.56
CA HIS A 41 4.18 -9.44 -18.60
C HIS A 41 5.45 -9.47 -19.46
N ARG A 42 5.59 -8.49 -20.35
CA ARG A 42 6.75 -8.34 -21.25
C ARG A 42 8.02 -7.91 -20.50
N ALA A 43 7.85 -7.15 -19.40
CA ALA A 43 8.92 -6.75 -18.49
C ALA A 43 8.72 -7.46 -17.13
N LYS A 44 9.78 -8.12 -16.64
CA LYS A 44 9.82 -8.80 -15.34
C LYS A 44 10.56 -7.92 -14.34
N GLU A 45 9.94 -6.84 -13.90
CA GLU A 45 10.58 -6.01 -12.89
C GLU A 45 10.38 -6.61 -11.48
N PHE A 46 9.37 -7.50 -11.28
CA PHE A 46 8.99 -8.05 -9.96
C PHE A 46 8.25 -9.41 -10.02
N GLU A 47 8.12 -10.04 -8.85
CA GLU A 47 7.25 -11.20 -8.64
C GLU A 47 5.77 -10.87 -8.94
N TYR A 48 5.09 -11.81 -9.59
CA TYR A 48 3.70 -11.69 -10.04
C TYR A 48 2.69 -11.84 -8.90
N ALA A 49 2.64 -10.84 -8.02
CA ALA A 49 1.70 -10.81 -6.90
C ALA A 49 0.53 -9.84 -7.15
N THR A 50 -0.66 -10.24 -6.69
CA THR A 50 -1.89 -9.43 -6.69
C THR A 50 -2.46 -9.33 -5.28
N SER A 51 -3.25 -8.29 -5.03
CA SER A 51 -3.85 -8.03 -3.71
C SER A 51 -2.80 -7.85 -2.62
N VAL A 52 -1.83 -6.96 -2.85
CA VAL A 52 -0.68 -6.72 -1.96
C VAL A 52 -0.59 -5.28 -1.49
N VAL A 53 0.06 -5.09 -0.34
CA VAL A 53 0.71 -3.82 0.06
C VAL A 53 2.18 -3.91 -0.34
N TYR A 54 2.71 -2.82 -0.86
CA TYR A 54 4.06 -2.73 -1.41
C TYR A 54 4.69 -1.38 -1.05
N ASP A 55 6.01 -1.33 -0.97
CA ASP A 55 6.79 -0.12 -0.74
C ASP A 55 7.76 0.16 -1.89
N ILE A 56 7.96 1.42 -2.22
CA ILE A 56 8.96 1.85 -3.19
C ILE A 56 9.95 2.75 -2.45
N PRO A 57 11.19 2.30 -2.20
CA PRO A 57 12.23 3.18 -1.65
C PRO A 57 12.57 4.31 -2.62
N LEU A 58 12.95 5.47 -2.09
CA LEU A 58 13.43 6.61 -2.86
C LEU A 58 14.88 6.91 -2.50
N SER A 59 15.65 7.40 -3.48
CA SER A 59 17.06 7.79 -3.31
C SER A 59 17.31 8.89 -2.27
N CYS A 60 16.27 9.64 -1.86
CA CYS A 60 16.35 10.61 -0.77
C CYS A 60 16.21 9.99 0.63
N GLY A 61 16.08 8.67 0.73
CA GLY A 61 15.88 7.94 1.99
C GLY A 61 14.42 7.83 2.44
N LYS A 62 13.48 8.46 1.74
CA LYS A 62 12.03 8.28 1.93
C LYS A 62 11.52 7.03 1.22
N TYR A 63 10.26 6.66 1.47
CA TYR A 63 9.59 5.57 0.76
C TYR A 63 8.16 5.96 0.35
N TYR A 64 7.56 5.17 -0.53
CA TYR A 64 6.15 5.26 -0.90
C TYR A 64 5.48 3.93 -0.63
N ASP A 65 4.52 3.90 0.29
CA ASP A 65 3.67 2.72 0.49
C ASP A 65 2.41 2.82 -0.34
N GLY A 66 1.99 1.69 -0.90
CA GLY A 66 0.74 1.61 -1.62
C GLY A 66 0.11 0.23 -1.57
N GLN A 67 -1.20 0.18 -1.79
CA GLN A 67 -1.91 -1.07 -2.03
C GLN A 67 -2.32 -1.25 -3.49
N THR A 68 -2.49 -2.50 -3.89
CA THR A 68 -3.07 -2.84 -5.19
C THR A 68 -3.84 -4.15 -5.13
N ARG A 69 -5.03 -4.17 -5.75
CA ARG A 69 -5.72 -5.43 -6.10
C ARG A 69 -5.13 -6.05 -7.38
N ARG A 70 -4.61 -5.23 -8.29
CA ARG A 70 -3.99 -5.66 -9.56
C ARG A 70 -2.56 -6.18 -9.33
N CYS A 71 -1.95 -6.72 -10.38
CA CYS A 71 -0.55 -7.13 -10.36
C CYS A 71 0.36 -5.97 -9.92
N VAL A 72 1.24 -6.22 -8.94
CA VAL A 72 2.19 -5.22 -8.45
C VAL A 72 3.12 -4.73 -9.57
N ASN A 73 3.59 -5.62 -10.45
CA ASN A 73 4.42 -5.24 -11.59
C ASN A 73 3.69 -4.26 -12.53
N SER A 74 2.41 -4.50 -12.84
CA SER A 74 1.61 -3.53 -13.60
C SER A 74 1.48 -2.20 -12.88
N ARG A 75 1.29 -2.22 -11.56
CA ARG A 75 1.16 -0.99 -10.77
C ARG A 75 2.46 -0.17 -10.76
N LEU A 76 3.61 -0.83 -10.69
CA LEU A 76 4.92 -0.19 -10.72
C LEU A 76 5.25 0.37 -12.12
N LEU A 77 4.84 -0.33 -13.18
CA LEU A 77 4.92 0.22 -14.54
C LEU A 77 4.03 1.46 -14.72
N ASP A 78 2.81 1.46 -14.16
CA ASP A 78 1.95 2.66 -14.16
C ASP A 78 2.68 3.83 -13.47
N HIS A 79 3.28 3.60 -12.29
CA HIS A 79 4.07 4.64 -11.61
C HIS A 79 5.26 5.12 -12.45
N LYS A 80 6.01 4.20 -13.07
CA LYS A 80 7.15 4.53 -13.95
C LYS A 80 6.73 5.36 -15.15
N ALA A 81 5.54 5.10 -15.70
CA ALA A 81 4.98 5.91 -16.78
C ALA A 81 4.59 7.32 -16.29
N LEU A 82 3.96 7.43 -15.12
CA LEU A 82 3.58 8.72 -14.51
C LEU A 82 4.77 9.59 -14.12
N LEU A 83 5.93 9.01 -13.82
CA LEU A 83 7.17 9.76 -13.58
C LEU A 83 7.72 10.43 -14.83
N LYS A 84 7.43 9.86 -16.01
CA LYS A 84 7.87 10.40 -17.31
C LYS A 84 6.88 11.36 -17.92
N SER A 85 5.63 11.33 -17.47
CA SER A 85 4.55 12.16 -17.97
C SER A 85 4.20 13.26 -16.96
N GLN A 86 2.95 13.74 -16.96
CA GLN A 86 2.51 14.77 -16.04
C GLN A 86 2.39 14.21 -14.61
N PRO A 87 3.03 14.84 -13.62
CA PRO A 87 3.02 14.36 -12.25
C PRO A 87 1.64 14.59 -11.61
N CYS A 88 0.85 13.52 -11.53
CA CYS A 88 -0.48 13.52 -10.92
C CYS A 88 -0.62 12.54 -9.74
N SER A 89 0.49 11.96 -9.25
CA SER A 89 0.52 11.10 -8.07
C SER A 89 1.45 11.67 -7.02
N ASN A 90 1.23 11.34 -5.74
CA ASN A 90 2.12 11.82 -4.67
C ASN A 90 3.58 11.41 -4.91
N LEU A 91 3.81 10.21 -5.44
CA LEU A 91 5.14 9.74 -5.83
C LEU A 91 5.78 10.64 -6.89
N SER A 92 5.07 10.95 -7.98
CA SER A 92 5.64 11.76 -9.06
C SER A 92 5.79 13.23 -8.70
N LEU A 93 4.87 13.77 -7.90
CA LEU A 93 4.97 15.11 -7.32
C LEU A 93 6.21 15.22 -6.42
N HIS A 94 6.39 14.27 -5.50
CA HIS A 94 7.56 14.26 -4.61
C HIS A 94 8.87 14.14 -5.39
N CYS A 95 8.96 13.22 -6.35
CA CYS A 95 10.18 13.05 -7.15
C CYS A 95 10.53 14.31 -7.93
N ARG A 96 9.53 15.03 -8.45
CA ARG A 96 9.73 16.32 -9.12
C ARG A 96 10.26 17.39 -8.17
N GLU A 97 9.68 17.51 -6.99
CA GLU A 97 10.01 18.57 -6.02
C GLU A 97 11.34 18.30 -5.30
N CYS A 98 11.60 17.05 -4.94
CA CYS A 98 12.81 16.63 -4.25
C CYS A 98 14.00 16.40 -5.21
N GLY A 99 13.73 16.14 -6.49
CA GLY A 99 14.74 15.71 -7.47
C GLY A 99 15.23 14.26 -7.28
N CYS A 100 14.65 13.51 -6.34
CA CYS A 100 14.99 12.12 -6.12
C CYS A 100 14.29 11.18 -7.12
N VAL A 101 14.84 9.99 -7.26
CA VAL A 101 14.26 8.91 -8.06
C VAL A 101 13.76 7.75 -7.18
N PRO A 102 12.66 7.09 -7.56
CA PRO A 102 12.23 5.84 -6.95
C PRO A 102 13.10 4.67 -7.39
N LEU A 103 13.34 3.76 -6.46
CA LEU A 103 14.18 2.58 -6.61
C LEU A 103 13.30 1.35 -6.79
N PHE A 104 12.90 1.11 -8.04
CA PHE A 104 12.16 -0.08 -8.44
C PHE A 104 13.08 -1.32 -8.36
N GLY A 105 12.82 -2.25 -7.41
CA GLY A 105 13.59 -3.51 -7.26
C GLY A 105 12.97 -4.53 -6.29
N ASP A 106 13.50 -5.77 -6.24
CA ASP A 106 12.88 -6.98 -5.64
C ASP A 106 12.29 -6.87 -4.22
N LYS A 107 12.64 -5.83 -3.45
CA LYS A 107 12.16 -5.60 -2.09
C LYS A 107 10.78 -4.94 -2.00
N THR A 108 10.10 -4.71 -3.12
CA THR A 108 8.89 -3.88 -3.18
C THR A 108 7.65 -4.54 -2.57
N ALA A 109 7.49 -5.86 -2.57
CA ALA A 109 6.25 -6.50 -2.11
C ALA A 109 6.31 -6.89 -0.62
N GLN A 110 5.56 -6.18 0.23
CA GLN A 110 5.62 -6.37 1.67
C GLN A 110 4.65 -7.44 2.18
N SER A 111 3.41 -7.49 1.70
CA SER A 111 2.40 -8.40 2.26
C SER A 111 1.17 -8.62 1.37
N GLY A 112 0.62 -9.85 1.36
CA GLY A 112 -0.56 -10.23 0.57
C GLY A 112 -1.85 -10.33 1.41
N PHE A 113 -2.96 -9.79 0.88
CA PHE A 113 -4.23 -9.62 1.58
C PHE A 113 -5.43 -9.97 0.71
N LYS A 114 -6.21 -11.00 1.12
CA LYS A 114 -7.47 -11.37 0.45
C LYS A 114 -8.58 -10.35 0.69
N ASN A 115 -8.64 -9.80 1.90
CA ASN A 115 -9.65 -8.82 2.28
C ASN A 115 -9.21 -7.41 1.87
N ARG A 116 -10.07 -6.69 1.13
CA ARG A 116 -9.83 -5.32 0.71
C ARG A 116 -9.65 -4.37 1.90
N GLY A 117 -10.55 -4.44 2.87
CA GLY A 117 -10.50 -3.61 4.08
C GLY A 117 -9.21 -3.85 4.85
N ALA A 118 -8.82 -5.11 5.06
CA ALA A 118 -7.54 -5.43 5.72
C ALA A 118 -6.33 -4.81 5.01
N ARG A 119 -6.30 -4.90 3.67
CA ARG A 119 -5.22 -4.33 2.86
C ARG A 119 -5.15 -2.81 2.92
N GLU A 120 -6.30 -2.15 2.86
CA GLU A 120 -6.39 -0.69 2.95
C GLU A 120 -6.06 -0.20 4.37
N MET A 121 -6.43 -0.95 5.42
CA MET A 121 -6.05 -0.65 6.81
C MET A 121 -4.54 -0.83 7.04
N GLU A 122 -3.92 -1.88 6.48
CA GLU A 122 -2.46 -2.07 6.59
C GLU A 122 -1.69 -0.95 5.89
N GLU A 123 -2.07 -0.61 4.66
CA GLU A 123 -1.49 0.54 3.94
C GLU A 123 -1.62 1.81 4.79
N ALA A 124 -2.81 2.07 5.33
CA ALA A 124 -3.04 3.26 6.13
C ALA A 124 -2.18 3.25 7.41
N TYR A 125 -2.03 2.11 8.07
CA TYR A 125 -1.20 2.00 9.26
C TYR A 125 0.28 2.25 8.95
N LEU A 126 0.84 1.60 7.93
CA LEU A 126 2.25 1.78 7.54
C LEU A 126 2.55 3.24 7.20
N ILE A 127 1.68 3.90 6.42
CA ILE A 127 1.83 5.32 6.09
C ILE A 127 1.76 6.21 7.34
N ASN A 128 0.82 5.96 8.26
CA ASN A 128 0.70 6.77 9.48
C ASN A 128 1.90 6.56 10.41
N LYS A 129 2.38 5.32 10.55
CA LYS A 129 3.56 4.98 11.35
C LYS A 129 4.85 5.59 10.81
N ALA A 130 4.97 5.64 9.47
CA ALA A 130 6.08 6.28 8.77
C ALA A 130 6.14 7.80 8.95
N GLY A 131 4.98 8.44 9.13
CA GLY A 131 4.87 9.89 9.15
C GLY A 131 5.50 10.52 7.90
N HIS A 132 6.39 11.50 8.11
CA HIS A 132 7.05 12.24 7.02
C HIS A 132 8.06 11.44 6.19
N ALA A 133 8.40 10.22 6.62
CA ALA A 133 9.27 9.32 5.86
C ALA A 133 8.54 8.65 4.69
N CYS A 134 7.21 8.53 4.75
CA CYS A 134 6.40 8.04 3.64
C CYS A 134 5.79 9.21 2.86
N VAL A 135 5.93 9.18 1.53
CA VAL A 135 5.41 10.24 0.64
C VAL A 135 4.02 9.90 0.09
N ALA A 136 3.47 8.76 0.47
CA ALA A 136 2.13 8.34 0.07
C ALA A 136 1.03 9.03 0.90
N LYS A 137 -0.21 8.86 0.45
CA LYS A 137 -1.41 9.26 1.19
C LYS A 137 -2.30 8.03 1.30
N PRO A 138 -2.85 7.72 2.48
CA PRO A 138 -3.53 6.45 2.69
C PRO A 138 -4.88 6.39 1.96
N SER A 139 -5.28 5.19 1.52
CA SER A 139 -6.59 4.97 0.86
C SER A 139 -7.76 5.19 1.82
N VAL A 140 -7.55 4.97 3.12
CA VAL A 140 -8.51 5.17 4.21
C VAL A 140 -7.86 5.97 5.34
N ALA A 141 -8.65 6.77 6.05
CA ALA A 141 -8.16 7.51 7.22
C ALA A 141 -8.29 6.64 8.48
N LEU A 142 -7.24 6.62 9.31
CA LEU A 142 -7.28 6.02 10.64
C LEU A 142 -7.54 7.10 11.69
N LEU A 143 -8.46 6.82 12.60
CA LEU A 143 -8.62 7.60 13.83
C LEU A 143 -7.51 7.25 14.82
N ALA A 144 -7.21 8.16 15.75
CA ALA A 144 -6.17 7.93 16.76
C ALA A 144 -6.39 6.64 17.56
N ALA A 145 -7.64 6.33 17.92
CA ALA A 145 -7.99 5.09 18.61
C ALA A 145 -7.72 3.84 17.75
N GLU A 146 -7.94 3.91 16.44
CA GLU A 146 -7.69 2.81 15.51
C GLU A 146 -6.19 2.61 15.27
N PHE A 147 -5.44 3.70 15.15
CA PHE A 147 -3.98 3.65 15.06
C PHE A 147 -3.37 3.01 16.31
N VAL A 148 -3.76 3.47 17.51
CA VAL A 148 -3.29 2.89 18.78
C VAL A 148 -3.69 1.42 18.90
N PHE A 149 -4.90 1.06 18.44
CA PHE A 149 -5.33 -0.33 18.39
C PHE A 149 -4.45 -1.19 17.49
N LEU A 150 -4.05 -0.68 16.31
CA LEU A 150 -3.16 -1.37 15.38
C LEU A 150 -1.72 -1.42 15.90
N GLU A 151 -1.16 -0.32 16.39
CA GLU A 151 0.20 -0.24 16.93
C GLU A 151 0.43 -1.24 18.07
N ALA A 152 -0.53 -1.40 18.97
CA ALA A 152 -0.45 -2.37 20.06
C ALA A 152 -0.43 -3.85 19.59
N ARG A 153 -0.55 -4.11 18.29
CA ARG A 153 -0.69 -5.44 17.68
C ARG A 153 0.30 -5.71 16.52
N HIS A 154 1.17 -4.74 16.18
CA HIS A 154 2.32 -4.94 15.28
C HIS A 154 3.57 -5.30 16.08
#